data_AF-A0A326QK43-F1
#
_entry.id   AF-A0A326QK43-F1
#
_cell.length_a   1.000
_cell.length_b   1.000
_cell.length_c   1.000
_cell.angle_alpha   90.00
_cell.angle_beta   90.00
_cell.angle_gamma   90.00
#
_symmetry.space_group_name_H-M   'P 1'
#
loop_
_entity.id
_entity.type
_entity.pdbx_description
1 polymer ?
#
loop_
_entity_poly.entity_id
_entity_poly.type
_entity_poly.pdbx_seq_one_letter_code
_entity_poly.pdbx_strand_id
1 'polypeptide(L)'
;MGQRSSCRSCRHCSPPSAEAMGWCHLRRLEIHQELASDLWCHHWTARSPRLPVSEILPYSHPHPGAAPTIRQLALTDLLPASV
;
A
#
# COMPACT_ATOMS: atom_id res chain seq x y z
N MET A 1 8.43 12.87 -6.20
CA MET A 1 7.73 12.46 -7.44
C MET A 1 6.54 11.60 -7.04
N GLY A 2 5.32 12.09 -7.22
CA GLY A 2 4.10 11.38 -6.77
C GLY A 2 3.76 10.22 -7.71
N GLN A 3 3.35 9.08 -7.14
CA GLN A 3 2.83 7.95 -7.91
C GLN A 3 1.56 8.39 -8.66
N ARG A 4 1.58 8.41 -10.00
CA ARG A 4 0.39 8.69 -10.80
C ARG A 4 -0.65 7.56 -10.60
N SER A 5 -1.92 7.90 -10.56
CA SER A 5 -3.03 6.94 -10.48
C SER A 5 -3.11 6.13 -11.77
N SER A 6 -2.86 4.82 -11.68
CA SER A 6 -2.89 3.91 -12.83
C SER A 6 -3.28 2.49 -12.40
N CYS A 7 -3.56 1.62 -13.37
CA CYS A 7 -3.86 0.22 -13.11
C CYS A 7 -2.76 -0.47 -12.30
N ARG A 8 -1.49 -0.10 -12.49
CA ARG A 8 -0.35 -0.61 -11.70
C ARG A 8 -0.46 -0.28 -10.20
N SER A 9 -0.99 0.89 -9.85
CA SER A 9 -1.18 1.32 -8.46
C SER A 9 -2.58 1.02 -7.90
N CYS A 10 -3.46 0.41 -8.70
CA CYS A 10 -4.83 0.11 -8.32
C CYS A 10 -4.93 -1.15 -7.45
N ARG A 11 -5.74 -1.10 -6.40
CA ARG A 11 -6.09 -2.25 -5.54
C ARG A 11 -6.80 -3.38 -6.29
N HIS A 12 -7.59 -3.04 -7.31
CA HIS A 12 -8.41 -4.00 -8.07
C HIS A 12 -7.63 -4.77 -9.14
N CYS A 13 -6.38 -4.41 -9.38
CA CYS A 13 -5.55 -5.04 -10.41
C CYS A 13 -4.60 -6.06 -9.79
N SER A 14 -4.46 -7.22 -10.44
CA SER A 14 -3.33 -8.13 -10.22
C SER A 14 -2.16 -7.68 -11.10
N PRO A 15 -0.95 -7.49 -10.55
CA PRO A 15 0.21 -7.14 -11.35
C PRO A 15 0.53 -8.28 -12.33
N PRO A 16 1.07 -7.96 -13.53
CA PRO A 16 1.61 -8.96 -14.42
C PRO A 16 2.77 -9.72 -13.75
N SER A 17 2.89 -11.00 -14.04
CA SER A 17 4.07 -11.81 -13.71
C SER A 17 4.92 -12.03 -14.96
N ALA A 18 6.09 -12.66 -14.83
CA ALA A 18 6.95 -12.96 -15.99
C ALA A 18 6.25 -13.81 -17.07
N GLU A 19 5.18 -14.50 -16.69
CA GLU A 19 4.51 -15.52 -17.50
C GLU A 19 3.05 -15.17 -17.80
N ALA A 20 2.52 -14.11 -17.16
CA ALA A 20 1.10 -13.77 -17.25
C ALA A 20 0.84 -12.26 -17.30
N MET A 21 -0.15 -11.89 -18.11
CA MET A 21 -0.66 -10.53 -18.17
C MET A 21 -1.29 -10.11 -16.83
N GLY A 22 -1.34 -8.81 -16.59
CA GLY A 22 -2.08 -8.28 -15.46
C GLY A 22 -3.59 -8.47 -15.66
N TRP A 23 -4.36 -8.38 -14.59
CA TRP A 23 -5.82 -8.54 -14.66
C TRP A 23 -6.52 -7.50 -13.79
N CYS A 24 -7.55 -6.84 -14.34
CA CYS A 24 -8.44 -5.98 -13.56
C CYS A 24 -9.66 -6.77 -13.13
N HIS A 25 -9.77 -7.08 -11.85
CA HIS A 25 -10.90 -7.84 -11.30
C HIS A 25 -12.22 -7.07 -11.40
N LEU A 26 -12.17 -5.75 -11.28
CA LEU A 26 -13.38 -4.91 -11.32
C LEU A 26 -13.97 -4.80 -12.73
N ARG A 27 -13.13 -4.62 -13.75
CA ARG A 27 -13.59 -4.53 -15.16
C ARG A 27 -13.58 -5.88 -15.90
N ARG A 28 -13.03 -6.92 -15.29
CA ARG A 28 -12.88 -8.28 -15.84
C ARG A 28 -12.15 -8.30 -17.20
N LEU A 29 -10.99 -7.65 -17.24
CA LEU A 29 -10.17 -7.54 -18.45
C LEU A 29 -8.68 -7.75 -18.18
N GLU A 30 -7.96 -8.18 -19.20
CA GLU A 30 -6.50 -8.32 -19.19
C GLU A 30 -5.82 -6.96 -19.38
N ILE A 31 -4.68 -6.78 -18.71
CA ILE A 31 -3.88 -5.56 -18.75
C ILE A 31 -2.45 -5.94 -19.16
N HIS A 32 -2.01 -5.44 -20.30
CA HIS A 32 -0.62 -5.61 -20.73
C HIS A 32 0.34 -4.87 -19.79
N GLN A 33 1.50 -5.46 -19.52
CA GLN A 33 2.46 -4.93 -18.55
C GLN A 33 2.92 -3.50 -18.85
N GLU A 34 3.11 -3.18 -20.13
CA GLU A 34 3.54 -1.86 -20.60
C GLU A 34 2.44 -0.82 -20.39
N LEU A 35 1.18 -1.22 -20.61
CA LEU A 35 0.03 -0.32 -20.49
C LEU A 35 -0.42 -0.12 -19.04
N ALA A 36 -0.05 -1.01 -18.12
CA ALA A 36 -0.49 -0.96 -16.72
C ALA A 36 -0.10 0.36 -16.02
N SER A 37 0.99 1.01 -16.45
CA SER A 37 1.47 2.27 -15.86
C SER A 37 0.74 3.50 -16.40
N ASP A 38 0.12 3.41 -17.58
CA ASP A 38 -0.54 4.52 -18.28
C ASP A 38 -2.06 4.44 -18.24
N LEU A 39 -2.62 3.23 -18.15
CA LEU A 39 -4.05 3.01 -18.09
C LEU A 39 -4.61 3.46 -16.76
N TRP A 40 -5.73 4.16 -16.83
CA TRP A 40 -6.50 4.62 -15.69
C TRP A 40 -7.99 4.41 -15.94
N CYS A 41 -8.75 4.23 -14.86
CA CYS A 41 -10.20 4.21 -14.88
C CYS A 41 -10.75 4.98 -13.68
N HIS A 42 -11.99 5.47 -13.78
CA HIS A 42 -12.67 6.21 -12.71
C HIS A 42 -12.80 5.42 -11.39
N HIS A 43 -12.68 4.10 -11.45
CA HIS A 43 -12.76 3.22 -10.29
C HIS A 43 -11.40 2.92 -9.63
N TRP A 44 -10.39 3.73 -9.96
CA TRP A 44 -9.08 3.58 -9.35
C TRP A 44 -9.15 3.77 -7.84
N THR A 45 -8.49 2.89 -7.11
CA THR A 45 -8.35 2.97 -5.65
C THR A 45 -6.92 2.60 -5.30
N ALA A 46 -6.27 3.43 -4.49
CA ALA A 46 -4.89 3.20 -4.07
C ALA A 46 -4.74 1.83 -3.39
N ARG A 47 -3.70 1.08 -3.80
CA ARG A 47 -3.31 -0.16 -3.11
C ARG A 47 -2.82 0.17 -1.70
N SER A 48 -3.32 -0.53 -0.69
CA SER A 48 -2.86 -0.38 0.69
C SER A 48 -1.34 -0.66 0.78
N PRO A 49 -0.57 0.20 1.45
CA PRO A 49 0.85 -0.05 1.66
C PRO A 49 1.03 -1.37 2.43
N ARG A 50 1.93 -2.23 1.96
CA ARG A 50 2.34 -3.39 2.74
C ARG A 50 3.34 -2.91 3.79
N LEU A 51 2.91 -2.89 5.05
CA LEU A 51 3.84 -2.65 6.16
C LEU A 51 4.80 -3.85 6.24
N PRO A 52 6.11 -3.63 6.45
CA PRO A 52 6.99 -4.73 6.80
C PRO A 52 6.45 -5.40 8.06
N VAL A 53 6.29 -6.72 8.03
CA VAL A 53 6.06 -7.49 9.26
C VAL A 53 7.37 -7.40 10.03
N SER A 54 7.41 -6.60 11.09
CA SER A 54 8.47 -6.73 12.08
C SER A 54 8.34 -8.14 12.63
N GLU A 55 9.26 -9.03 12.25
CA GLU A 55 9.46 -10.28 12.97
C GLU A 55 9.71 -9.89 14.42
N ILE A 56 8.68 -10.04 15.25
CA ILE A 56 8.83 -10.04 16.69
C ILE A 56 9.65 -11.29 16.96
N LEU A 57 10.98 -11.15 16.93
CA LEU A 57 11.87 -12.13 17.53
C LEU A 57 11.31 -12.41 18.93
N PRO A 58 11.20 -13.68 19.35
CA PRO A 58 10.73 -14.02 20.68
C PRO A 58 11.76 -13.47 21.68
N TYR A 59 11.54 -12.22 22.08
CA TYR A 59 12.27 -11.60 23.17
C TYR A 59 11.80 -12.33 24.41
N SER A 60 12.62 -13.26 24.86
CA SER A 60 12.50 -13.97 26.12
C SER A 60 12.74 -12.99 27.28
N HIS A 61 11.85 -12.03 27.46
CA HIS A 61 11.71 -11.28 28.70
C HIS A 61 10.24 -11.06 29.00
N PRO A 62 9.68 -11.70 30.05
CA PRO A 62 8.32 -11.47 30.47
C PRO A 62 8.23 -10.09 31.13
N HIS A 63 7.77 -9.08 30.38
CA HIS A 63 7.31 -7.83 30.96
C HIS A 63 5.78 -7.78 30.86
N PRO A 64 5.04 -7.85 31.99
CA PRO A 64 3.59 -7.82 31.96
C PRO A 64 3.15 -6.37 31.74
N GLY A 65 2.65 -6.04 30.55
CA GLY A 65 1.78 -4.87 30.39
C GLY A 65 1.96 -3.97 29.17
N ALA A 66 2.97 -4.17 28.31
CA ALA A 66 3.12 -3.32 27.14
C ALA A 66 2.37 -3.90 25.92
N ALA A 67 1.06 -3.64 25.84
CA ALA A 67 0.34 -3.78 24.58
C ALA A 67 1.04 -2.88 23.53
N PRO A 68 1.24 -3.35 22.28
CA PRO A 68 1.82 -2.52 21.24
C PRO A 68 0.88 -1.35 20.99
N THR A 69 1.24 -0.19 21.52
CA THR A 69 0.43 1.01 21.40
C THR A 69 0.60 1.47 19.96
N ILE A 70 -0.41 1.22 19.13
CA ILE A 70 -0.52 1.83 17.80
C ILE A 70 -0.67 3.33 18.03
N ARG A 71 0.46 4.04 18.07
CA ARG A 71 0.47 5.50 18.13
C ARG A 71 0.21 6.03 16.73
N GLN A 72 -0.98 6.57 16.49
CA GLN A 72 -1.23 7.41 15.33
C GLN A 72 -0.51 8.74 15.53
N LEU A 73 0.40 9.07 14.63
CA LEU A 73 1.04 10.39 14.58
C LEU A 73 -0.05 11.43 14.24
N ALA A 74 -0.27 12.38 15.14
CA ALA A 74 -1.17 13.50 14.90
C ALA A 74 -0.44 14.60 14.12
N LEU A 75 -1.12 15.21 13.14
CA LEU A 75 -0.56 16.32 12.35
C LEU A 75 -0.11 17.49 13.24
N THR A 76 -0.76 17.68 14.39
CA THR A 76 -0.46 18.72 15.37
C THR A 76 0.95 18.59 15.97
N ASP A 77 1.49 17.37 16.10
CA ASP A 77 2.86 17.14 16.58
C ASP A 77 3.93 17.52 15.54
N LEU A 78 3.54 17.73 14.28
CA LEU A 78 4.46 18.01 13.17
C LEU A 78 4.52 19.50 12.79
N LEU A 79 3.66 20.34 13.37
CA LEU A 79 3.66 21.77 13.11
C LEU A 79 4.60 22.47 14.11
N PRO A 80 5.68 23.14 13.65
CA PRO A 80 6.48 23.96 14.55
C PRO A 80 5.59 25.08 15.09
N ALA A 81 5.62 25.29 16.40
CA ALA A 81 4.89 26.37 17.05
C ALA A 81 5.41 27.70 16.49
N SER A 82 4.64 28.31 15.58
CA SER A 82 4.89 29.66 15.10
C SER A 82 4.62 30.62 16.25
N VAL A 83 5.69 31.19 16.80
CA VAL A 83 5.68 32.30 17.77
C VAL A 83 5.26 33.60 17.10
#